data_AF-A0A961RUZ3-F1
#
_entry.id   AF-A0A961RUZ3-F1
#
_cell.length_a   1.000
_cell.length_b   1.000
_cell.length_c   1.000
_cell.angle_alpha   90.00
_cell.angle_beta   90.00
_cell.angle_gamma   90.00
#
_symmetry.space_group_name_H-M   'P 1'
#
loop_
_entity.id
_entity.type
_entity.pdbx_description
1 polymer ?
#
loop_
_entity_poly.entity_id
_entity_poly.type
_entity_poly.pdbx_seq_one_letter_code
_entity_poly.pdbx_strand_id
1 'polypeptide(L)'
;NILSNNATAVLFTPVAVSIAKGLDVDPLPFVTAVIFAANCSFATPVGYQTNLLVMGPGHYRFQDFLRAGGPLVIIVWLTYSVVAPWYYGL
;
A
#
# COMPACT_ATOMS: atom_id res chain seq x y z
N ASN A 1 6.31 1.30 -3.23
CA ASN A 1 6.82 0.61 -4.43
C ASN A 1 8.24 1.01 -4.83
N ILE A 2 8.66 2.29 -4.76
CA ILE A 2 10.09 2.67 -4.88
C ILE A 2 10.83 2.63 -3.54
N LEU A 3 10.11 2.84 -2.43
CA LEU A 3 10.63 2.90 -1.06
C LEU A 3 10.20 1.66 -0.25
N SER A 4 10.98 1.29 0.78
CA SER A 4 10.64 0.17 1.66
C SER A 4 9.30 0.39 2.39
N ASN A 5 8.59 -0.69 2.71
CA ASN A 5 7.28 -0.60 3.36
C ASN A 5 7.32 0.19 4.68
N ASN A 6 8.35 -0.04 5.49
CA ASN A 6 8.53 0.67 6.77
C ASN A 6 8.78 2.17 6.55
N ALA A 7 9.63 2.53 5.59
CA ALA A 7 9.89 3.94 5.30
C ALA A 7 8.65 4.64 4.73
N THR A 8 7.87 3.94 3.91
CA THR A 8 6.57 4.43 3.40
C THR A 8 5.59 4.64 4.56
N ALA A 9 5.42 3.66 5.44
CA ALA A 9 4.52 3.79 6.59
C ALA A 9 4.88 4.99 7.47
N VAL A 10 6.16 5.16 7.83
CA VAL A 10 6.62 6.28 8.68
C VAL A 10 6.42 7.64 8.01
N LEU A 11 6.65 7.75 6.71
CA LEU A 11 6.48 9.02 5.97
C LEU A 11 5.01 9.39 5.78
N PHE A 12 4.15 8.42 5.47
CA PHE A 12 2.75 8.69 5.14
C PHE A 12 1.82 8.70 6.35
N THR A 13 2.19 8.10 7.48
CA THR A 13 1.40 8.16 8.73
C THR A 13 1.11 9.59 9.19
N PRO A 14 2.08 10.51 9.33
CA PRO A 14 1.79 11.88 9.77
C PRO A 14 0.93 12.65 8.76
N VAL A 15 1.04 12.34 7.47
CA VAL A 15 0.19 12.91 6.41
C VAL A 15 -1.25 12.44 6.57
N ALA A 16 -1.47 11.14 6.77
CA ALA A 16 -2.78 10.56 7.02
C ALA A 16 -3.45 11.14 8.28
N VAL A 17 -2.71 11.28 9.38
CA VAL A 17 -3.21 11.90 10.61
C VAL A 17 -3.58 13.37 10.39
N SER A 18 -2.80 14.10 9.58
CA SER A 18 -3.08 15.51 9.28
C SER A 18 -4.33 15.67 8.40
N ILE A 19 -4.55 14.77 7.44
CA ILE A 19 -5.75 14.74 6.60
C ILE A 19 -6.98 14.41 7.45
N ALA A 20 -6.90 13.41 8.32
CA ALA A 20 -8.00 13.05 9.22
C ALA A 20 -8.40 14.20 10.14
N LYS A 21 -7.42 14.90 10.73
CA LYS A 21 -7.65 16.11 11.52
C LYS A 21 -8.28 17.24 10.71
N GLY A 22 -7.92 17.39 9.44
CA GLY A 22 -8.51 18.40 8.55
C GLY A 22 -9.95 18.10 8.14
N LEU A 23 -10.34 16.83 8.16
CA LEU A 23 -11.69 16.35 7.83
C LEU A 23 -12.57 16.12 9.07
N ASP A 24 -12.06 16.41 10.29
CA ASP A 24 -12.71 16.18 11.58
C ASP A 24 -13.22 14.73 11.79
N VAL A 25 -12.49 13.78 11.24
CA VAL A 25 -12.80 12.34 11.28
C VAL A 25 -11.73 11.59 12.06
N ASP A 26 -12.10 10.41 12.56
CA ASP A 26 -11.18 9.58 13.32
C ASP A 26 -9.90 9.29 12.49
N PRO A 27 -8.69 9.53 13.01
CA PRO A 27 -7.45 9.18 12.32
C PRO A 27 -7.21 7.68 12.16
N LEU A 28 -7.90 6.82 12.92
CA LEU A 28 -7.81 5.36 12.81
C LEU A 28 -7.96 4.83 11.37
N PRO A 29 -9.03 5.13 10.61
CA PRO A 29 -9.18 4.71 9.22
C PRO A 29 -8.03 5.16 8.32
N PHE A 30 -7.53 6.38 8.48
CA PHE A 30 -6.46 6.88 7.62
C PHE A 30 -5.12 6.22 7.91
N VAL A 31 -4.82 5.97 9.20
CA VAL A 31 -3.60 5.28 9.60
C VAL A 31 -3.63 3.81 9.19
N THR A 32 -4.75 3.12 9.38
CA THR A 32 -4.88 1.73 8.92
C THR A 32 -4.84 1.63 7.40
N ALA A 33 -5.34 2.63 6.67
CA ALA A 33 -5.20 2.71 5.21
C ALA A 33 -3.75 2.79 4.78
N VAL A 34 -2.96 3.65 5.41
CA VAL A 34 -1.53 3.79 5.13
C VAL A 34 -0.77 2.52 5.45
N ILE A 35 -1.08 1.87 6.58
CA ILE A 35 -0.45 0.59 6.95
C ILE A 35 -0.78 -0.47 5.90
N PHE A 36 -2.05 -0.61 5.50
CA PHE A 36 -2.44 -1.58 4.48
C PHE A 36 -1.76 -1.28 3.14
N ALA A 37 -1.81 -0.03 2.69
CA ALA A 37 -1.19 0.41 1.43
C ALA A 37 0.34 0.23 1.44
N ALA A 38 1.00 0.47 2.57
CA ALA A 38 2.44 0.25 2.73
C ALA A 38 2.82 -1.24 2.62
N ASN A 39 1.94 -2.14 3.07
CA ASN A 39 2.15 -3.59 2.94
C ASN A 39 1.83 -4.12 1.53
N CYS A 40 0.96 -3.43 0.77
CA CYS A 40 0.58 -3.82 -0.58
C CYS A 40 1.57 -3.35 -1.66
N SER A 41 2.86 -3.52 -1.41
CA SER A 41 3.97 -3.19 -2.31
C SER A 41 4.18 -4.32 -3.35
N PHE A 42 3.13 -4.63 -4.12
CA PHE A 42 3.11 -5.76 -5.05
C PHE A 42 3.61 -5.43 -6.46
N ALA A 43 3.49 -4.16 -6.89
CA ALA A 43 3.76 -3.78 -8.27
C ALA A 43 5.24 -3.50 -8.56
N THR A 44 6.12 -3.46 -7.56
CA THR A 44 7.53 -3.14 -7.81
C THR A 44 8.46 -4.06 -7.02
N PRO A 45 9.41 -4.74 -7.68
CA PRO A 45 10.33 -5.65 -7.01
C PRO A 45 11.20 -4.90 -5.98
N VAL A 46 11.58 -3.65 -6.25
CA VAL A 46 12.37 -2.80 -5.33
C VAL A 46 11.67 -2.57 -3.98
N GLY A 47 10.34 -2.62 -3.93
CA GLY A 47 9.56 -2.35 -2.72
C GLY A 47 9.60 -3.47 -1.68
N TYR A 48 9.92 -4.71 -2.07
CA TYR A 48 9.86 -5.87 -1.17
C TYR A 48 11.06 -6.81 -1.38
N GLN A 49 11.83 -7.01 -0.30
CA GLN A 49 13.07 -7.78 -0.31
C GLN A 49 12.85 -9.24 -0.77
N THR A 50 11.69 -9.82 -0.48
CA THR A 50 11.28 -11.16 -0.96
C THR A 50 10.97 -11.21 -2.45
N ASN A 51 10.36 -10.18 -3.06
CA ASN A 51 10.10 -10.16 -4.50
C ASN A 51 11.40 -10.10 -5.32
N LEU A 52 12.41 -9.38 -4.81
CA LEU A 52 13.77 -9.39 -5.38
C LEU A 52 14.46 -10.75 -5.26
N LEU A 53 14.26 -11.45 -4.14
CA LEU A 53 14.86 -12.76 -3.88
C LEU A 53 14.33 -13.84 -4.83
N VAL A 54 13.07 -13.74 -5.26
CA VAL A 54 12.45 -14.66 -6.23
C VAL A 54 12.77 -14.26 -7.68
N MET A 55 13.06 -12.98 -7.94
CA MET A 55 13.36 -12.45 -9.27
C MET A 55 14.59 -13.11 -9.91
N GLY A 56 15.66 -13.31 -9.12
CA GLY A 56 16.92 -13.93 -9.58
C GLY A 56 16.76 -15.39 -10.07
N PRO A 57 16.39 -16.34 -9.19
CA PRO A 57 16.24 -17.75 -9.56
C PRO A 57 15.02 -18.03 -10.45
N GLY A 58 13.99 -17.18 -10.40
CA GLY A 58 12.76 -17.33 -11.18
C GLY A 58 12.80 -16.77 -12.60
N HIS A 59 13.90 -16.13 -13.02
CA HIS A 59 14.03 -15.45 -14.33
C HIS A 59 12.92 -14.40 -14.61
N TYR A 60 12.28 -13.87 -13.57
CA TYR A 60 11.20 -12.88 -13.72
C TYR A 60 11.75 -11.51 -14.10
N ARG A 61 11.11 -10.84 -15.05
CA ARG A 61 11.45 -9.46 -15.43
C ARG A 61 10.66 -8.46 -14.59
N PHE A 62 11.18 -7.24 -14.49
CA PHE A 62 10.53 -6.14 -13.76
C PHE A 62 9.09 -5.90 -14.26
N GLN A 63 8.88 -6.06 -15.57
CA GLN A 63 7.57 -5.93 -16.22
C GLN A 63 6.56 -7.02 -15.81
N ASP A 64 7.00 -8.22 -15.44
CA ASP A 64 6.11 -9.30 -15.01
C ASP A 64 5.47 -8.97 -13.65
N PHE A 65 6.27 -8.41 -12.74
CA PHE A 65 5.79 -7.90 -11.45
C PHE A 65 4.86 -6.71 -11.61
N LEU A 66 5.13 -5.80 -12.55
CA LEU A 66 4.25 -4.65 -12.81
C LEU A 66 2.90 -5.12 -13.41
N ARG A 67 2.94 -6.13 -14.29
CA ARG A 67 1.75 -6.65 -14.99
C ARG A 67 0.85 -7.50 -14.08
N ALA A 68 1.43 -8.26 -13.15
CA ALA A 68 0.66 -9.02 -12.15
C ALA A 68 0.28 -8.15 -10.92
N GLY A 69 1.21 -7.32 -10.44
CA GLY A 69 1.03 -6.50 -9.25
C GLY A 69 0.18 -5.25 -9.49
N GLY A 70 0.20 -4.67 -10.69
CA GLY A 70 -0.64 -3.52 -11.07
C GLY A 70 -2.13 -3.73 -10.83
N PRO A 71 -2.75 -4.78 -11.43
CA PRO A 71 -4.18 -5.06 -11.20
C PRO A 71 -4.47 -5.41 -9.73
N LEU A 72 -3.57 -6.11 -9.03
CA LEU A 72 -3.71 -6.41 -7.59
C LEU A 72 -3.73 -5.14 -6.73
N VAL A 73 -2.85 -4.18 -7.00
CA VAL A 73 -2.83 -2.88 -6.28
C VAL A 73 -4.16 -2.13 -6.47
N ILE A 74 -4.72 -2.14 -7.68
CA ILE A 74 -6.00 -1.49 -7.98
C ILE A 74 -7.15 -2.18 -7.22
N ILE A 75 -7.18 -3.51 -7.20
CA ILE A 75 -8.21 -4.28 -6.48
C ILE A 75 -8.15 -3.99 -4.98
N VAL A 76 -6.95 -4.01 -4.38
CA VAL A 76 -6.79 -3.70 -2.96
C VAL A 76 -7.21 -2.26 -2.66
N TRP A 77 -6.79 -1.31 -3.50
CA TRP A 77 -7.15 0.10 -3.33
C TRP A 77 -8.66 0.32 -3.38
N LEU A 78 -9.35 -0.30 -4.35
CA LEU A 78 -10.81 -0.28 -4.45
C LEU A 78 -11.47 -0.95 -3.25
N THR A 79 -10.99 -2.13 -2.86
CA THR A 79 -11.54 -2.88 -1.72
C THR A 79 -11.45 -2.05 -0.44
N TYR A 80 -10.29 -1.46 -0.17
CA TYR A 80 -10.08 -0.63 1.00
C TYR A 80 -10.93 0.63 0.96
N SER A 81 -11.05 1.29 -0.20
CA SER A 81 -11.88 2.49 -0.36
C SER A 81 -13.37 2.22 -0.15
N VAL A 82 -13.86 1.00 -0.42
CA VAL A 82 -15.27 0.61 -0.22
C VAL A 82 -15.52 0.08 1.19
N VAL A 83 -14.57 -0.66 1.76
CA VAL A 83 -14.71 -1.27 3.10
C VAL A 83 -14.47 -0.25 4.22
N ALA A 84 -13.56 0.71 4.03
CA ALA A 84 -13.26 1.69 5.08
C ALA A 84 -14.46 2.56 5.49
N PRO A 85 -15.27 3.12 4.56
CA PRO A 85 -16.49 3.84 4.94
C PRO A 85 -17.49 2.94 5.68
N TRP A 86 -17.66 1.70 5.20
CA TRP A 86 -18.61 0.74 5.78
C TRP A 86 -18.19 0.26 7.19
N TYR A 87 -16.90 0.08 7.43
CA TYR A 87 -16.35 -0.40 8.70
C TYR A 87 -16.25 0.71 9.76
N TYR A 88 -15.87 1.92 9.35
CA TYR A 88 -15.68 3.06 10.26
C TYR A 88 -16.92 3.95 10.40
N GLY A 89 -17.99 3.69 9.64
CA GLY A 89 -19.25 4.43 9.74
C GLY A 89 -19.13 5.90 9.29
N LEU A 90 -18.21 6.18 8.37
CA LEU A 90 -18.07 7.47 7.68
C LEU A 90 -19.18 7.65 6.64
#